data_AF-A0A952D6I8-F1
#
_entry.id   AF-A0A952D6I8-F1
#
_cell.length_a   1.000
_cell.length_b   1.000
_cell.length_c   1.000
_cell.angle_alpha   90.00
_cell.angle_beta   90.00
_cell.angle_gamma   90.00
#
_symmetry.space_group_name_H-M   'P 1'
#
loop_
_entity.id
_entity.type
_entity.pdbx_description
1 polymer ?
#
loop_
_entity_poly.entity_id
_entity_poly.type
_entity_poly.pdbx_seq_one_letter_code
_entity_poly.pdbx_strand_id
1 'polypeptide(L)'
;MHHELKVADEVFLLVAMLHRQHPEREDFEVKEVLDLAHALKLAGEVRPGVATHLSRHCVANKSPQPGAYRMLYATEHGRRRLLRPGDDVHPERTGKMFPNLHEVPQQYGELVRWAMERYEAADTAPTGLAGLTQLRGSGRGLWPEGADAFVREVRKGWE
;
A
#
# COMPACT_ATOMS: atom_id res chain seq x y z
N MET A 1 -3.86 18.68 16.88
CA MET A 1 -2.69 17.83 17.18
C MET A 1 -2.13 17.37 15.84
N HIS A 2 -0.91 17.78 15.48
CA HIS A 2 -0.23 17.22 14.32
C HIS A 2 0.27 15.83 14.72
N HIS A 3 -0.41 14.78 14.27
CA HIS A 3 0.08 13.41 14.46
C HIS A 3 1.23 13.20 13.48
N GLU A 4 2.40 12.83 14.01
CA GLU A 4 3.53 12.44 13.19
C GLU A 4 3.18 11.14 12.46
N LEU A 5 3.00 11.22 11.14
CA LEU A 5 2.68 10.07 10.29
C LEU A 5 3.79 9.03 10.43
N LYS A 6 3.50 7.82 10.94
CA LYS A 6 4.53 6.76 11.06
C LYS A 6 4.95 6.25 9.67
N VAL A 7 6.20 5.77 9.55
CA VAL A 7 6.73 5.27 8.25
C VAL A 7 5.92 4.09 7.72
N ALA A 8 5.45 3.21 8.60
CA ALA A 8 4.59 2.09 8.20
C ALA A 8 3.25 2.57 7.62
N ASP A 9 2.66 3.60 8.23
CA ASP A 9 1.38 4.18 7.77
C ASP A 9 1.56 4.92 6.45
N GLU A 10 2.66 5.66 6.28
CA GLU A 10 3.04 6.26 5.00
C GLU A 10 3.13 5.21 3.89
N VAL A 11 3.82 4.10 4.13
CA VAL A 11 3.95 3.00 3.16
C VAL A 11 2.59 2.40 2.82
N PHE A 12 1.72 2.18 3.82
CA PHE A 12 0.37 1.69 3.58
C PHE A 12 -0.41 2.65 2.68
N LEU A 13 -0.40 3.95 3.01
CA LEU A 13 -1.13 4.97 2.26
C LEU A 13 -0.67 5.04 0.80
N LEU A 14 0.64 5.00 0.54
CA LEU A 14 1.18 5.02 -0.83
C LEU A 14 0.67 3.85 -1.67
N VAL A 15 0.70 2.63 -1.13
CA VAL A 15 0.21 1.43 -1.85
C VAL A 15 -1.32 1.45 -1.99
N ALA A 16 -2.04 1.95 -0.99
CA ALA A 16 -3.49 2.12 -1.06
C ALA A 16 -3.90 3.13 -2.14
N MET A 17 -3.18 4.26 -2.28
CA MET A 17 -3.42 5.25 -3.35
C MET A 17 -3.26 4.61 -4.73
N LEU A 18 -2.20 3.81 -4.91
CA LEU A 18 -1.96 3.11 -6.18
C LEU A 18 -3.09 2.14 -6.53
N HIS A 19 -3.58 1.34 -5.57
CA HIS A 19 -4.74 0.47 -5.83
C HIS A 19 -6.03 1.25 -6.09
N ARG A 20 -6.24 2.39 -5.43
CA ARG A 20 -7.46 3.19 -5.64
C ARG A 20 -7.50 3.81 -7.04
N GLN A 21 -6.35 4.20 -7.59
CA GLN A 21 -6.23 4.77 -8.93
C GLN A 21 -6.13 3.72 -10.03
N HIS A 22 -5.56 2.56 -9.71
CA HIS A 22 -5.42 1.44 -10.63
C HIS A 22 -6.12 0.20 -10.07
N PRO A 23 -7.47 0.19 -9.97
CA PRO A 23 -8.22 -0.89 -9.36
C PRO A 23 -8.06 -2.23 -10.07
N GLU A 24 -7.69 -2.23 -11.35
CA GLU A 24 -7.41 -3.39 -12.19
C GLU A 24 -6.05 -4.04 -11.89
N ARG A 25 -5.12 -3.30 -11.26
CA ARG A 25 -3.77 -3.80 -11.00
C ARG A 25 -3.70 -4.58 -9.69
N GLU A 26 -3.08 -5.75 -9.79
CA GLU A 26 -2.95 -6.66 -8.65
C GLU A 26 -1.87 -6.23 -7.66
N ASP A 27 -0.77 -5.68 -8.16
CA ASP A 27 0.41 -5.28 -7.41
C ASP A 27 1.24 -4.19 -8.11
N PHE A 28 2.24 -3.67 -7.38
CA PHE A 28 3.08 -2.54 -7.80
C PHE A 28 4.55 -2.83 -7.52
N GLU A 29 5.44 -2.29 -8.35
CA GLU A 29 6.88 -2.44 -8.11
C GLU A 29 7.32 -1.59 -6.92
N VAL A 30 8.34 -2.05 -6.18
CA VAL A 30 8.94 -1.23 -5.12
C VAL A 30 9.34 0.14 -5.60
N LYS A 31 9.97 0.18 -6.78
CA LYS A 31 10.46 1.42 -7.36
C LYS A 31 9.32 2.39 -7.61
N GLU A 32 8.19 1.90 -8.13
CA GLU A 32 6.99 2.69 -8.36
C GLU A 32 6.45 3.33 -7.07
N VAL A 33 6.38 2.56 -5.97
CA VAL A 33 5.94 3.08 -4.67
C VAL A 33 6.94 4.10 -4.11
N LEU A 34 8.24 3.89 -4.32
CA LEU A 34 9.29 4.84 -3.91
C LEU A 34 9.20 6.13 -4.73
N ASP A 35 9.11 6.04 -6.06
CA ASP A 35 8.98 7.20 -6.93
C ASP A 35 7.74 8.03 -6.53
N LEU A 36 6.65 7.36 -6.12
CA LEU A 36 5.48 8.02 -5.58
C LEU A 36 5.75 8.71 -4.23
N ALA A 37 6.47 8.05 -3.31
CA ALA A 37 6.88 8.65 -2.04
C ALA A 37 7.72 9.93 -2.28
N HIS A 38 8.62 9.89 -3.26
CA HIS A 38 9.44 11.02 -3.69
C HIS A 38 8.62 12.20 -4.21
N ALA A 39 7.53 11.91 -4.91
CA ALA A 39 6.67 12.91 -5.51
C ALA A 39 5.70 13.55 -4.50
N LEU A 40 5.09 12.72 -3.63
CA LEU A 40 4.09 13.19 -2.67
C LEU A 40 4.71 13.82 -1.42
N LYS A 41 5.82 13.25 -0.93
CA LYS A 41 6.46 13.64 0.35
C LYS A 41 5.43 13.81 1.46
N LEU A 42 4.68 12.74 1.77
CA LEU A 42 3.56 12.79 2.71
C LEU A 42 3.97 13.29 4.10
N ALA A 43 5.22 13.05 4.50
CA ALA A 43 5.82 13.54 5.74
C ALA A 43 6.65 14.83 5.56
N GLY A 44 6.51 15.55 4.45
CA GLY A 44 7.32 16.73 4.08
C GLY A 44 8.62 16.39 3.36
N GLU A 45 9.21 15.23 3.64
CA GLU A 45 10.39 14.69 2.97
C GLU A 45 10.29 13.17 2.76
N VAL A 46 11.20 12.62 1.96
CA VAL A 46 11.29 11.16 1.79
C VAL A 46 12.13 10.58 2.91
N ARG A 47 11.50 9.78 3.75
CA ARG A 47 12.19 9.20 4.89
C ARG A 47 13.00 7.98 4.48
N PRO A 48 14.25 7.84 4.94
CA PRO A 48 15.10 6.66 4.63
C PRO A 48 14.43 5.32 4.98
N GLY A 49 13.56 5.30 5.98
CA GLY A 49 12.86 4.10 6.44
C GLY A 49 11.81 3.55 5.47
N VAL A 50 11.35 4.32 4.47
CA VAL A 50 10.28 3.90 3.54
C VAL A 50 10.68 2.64 2.76
N ALA A 51 11.89 2.60 2.22
CA ALA A 51 12.38 1.46 1.45
C ALA A 51 12.43 0.16 2.27
N THR A 52 12.91 0.24 3.52
CA THR A 52 12.98 -0.91 4.43
C THR A 52 11.59 -1.38 4.85
N HIS A 53 10.65 -0.47 5.09
CA HIS A 53 9.27 -0.83 5.42
C HIS A 53 8.59 -1.54 4.25
N LEU A 54 8.70 -0.98 3.05
CA LEU A 54 8.16 -1.54 1.82
C LEU A 54 8.75 -2.91 1.46
N SER A 55 10.02 -3.14 1.81
CA SER A 55 10.71 -4.39 1.45
C SER A 55 10.69 -5.48 2.51
N ARG A 56 10.52 -5.08 3.79
CA ARG A 56 10.64 -5.99 4.93
C ARG A 56 9.64 -5.69 6.04
N HIS A 57 9.66 -4.52 6.68
CA HIS A 57 8.88 -4.34 7.94
C HIS A 57 7.37 -4.42 7.77
N CYS A 58 6.82 -4.04 6.62
CA CYS A 58 5.38 -4.10 6.34
C CYS A 58 4.92 -5.38 5.66
N VAL A 59 5.84 -6.28 5.29
CA VAL A 59 5.57 -7.42 4.40
C VAL A 59 5.21 -8.67 5.21
N ALA A 60 3.95 -9.08 5.13
CA ALA A 60 3.36 -10.12 5.98
C ALA A 60 3.90 -11.54 5.72
N ASN A 61 4.25 -11.87 4.47
CA ASN A 61 4.76 -13.19 4.10
C ASN A 61 6.29 -13.33 4.21
N LYS A 62 6.96 -12.37 4.83
CA LYS A 62 8.41 -12.42 5.12
C LYS A 62 8.65 -12.50 6.61
N SER A 63 9.74 -13.17 7.02
CA SER A 63 10.17 -13.18 8.41
C SER A 63 10.33 -11.76 8.97
N PRO A 64 9.88 -11.49 10.20
CA PRO A 64 9.99 -10.18 10.83
C PRO A 64 11.44 -9.83 11.15
N GLN A 65 11.81 -8.57 10.93
CA GLN A 65 13.10 -8.03 11.36
C GLN A 65 12.99 -6.50 11.48
N PRO A 66 13.08 -5.86 12.66
CA PRO A 66 12.31 -6.17 13.88
C PRO A 66 10.80 -5.87 13.72
N GLY A 67 10.38 -5.14 12.68
CA GLY A 67 8.96 -4.81 12.45
C GLY A 67 8.13 -6.03 12.11
N ALA A 68 6.96 -6.15 12.75
CA ALA A 68 6.04 -7.30 12.63
C ALA A 68 4.70 -6.94 11.94
N TYR A 69 4.64 -5.81 11.22
CA TYR A 69 3.41 -5.36 10.55
C TYR A 69 2.97 -6.32 9.44
N ARG A 70 1.67 -6.27 9.14
CA ARG A 70 0.95 -7.11 8.18
C ARG A 70 0.20 -6.27 7.15
N MET A 71 0.84 -5.22 6.66
CA MET A 71 0.18 -4.24 5.78
C MET A 71 0.23 -4.64 4.31
N LEU A 72 1.36 -5.22 3.90
CA LEU A 72 1.67 -5.56 2.52
C LEU A 72 1.91 -7.06 2.35
N TYR A 73 1.71 -7.54 1.15
CA TYR A 73 2.11 -8.87 0.71
C TYR A 73 3.13 -8.76 -0.42
N ALA A 74 4.22 -9.53 -0.35
CA ALA A 74 5.17 -9.63 -1.44
C ALA A 74 4.71 -10.73 -2.40
N THR A 75 4.44 -10.37 -3.64
CA THR A 75 4.05 -11.29 -4.71
C THR A 75 5.32 -11.77 -5.43
N GLU A 76 5.48 -11.42 -6.71
CA GLU A 76 6.66 -11.76 -7.53
C GLU A 76 7.80 -10.74 -7.33
N HIS A 77 8.99 -11.11 -7.83
CA HIS A 77 10.25 -10.36 -7.76
C HIS A 77 10.11 -8.83 -7.68
N GLY A 78 10.24 -8.28 -6.47
CA GLY A 78 10.27 -6.82 -6.33
C GLY A 78 8.89 -6.14 -6.26
N ARG A 79 7.79 -6.89 -6.20
CA ARG A 79 6.42 -6.35 -6.24
C ARG A 79 5.65 -6.52 -4.94
N ARG A 80 4.84 -5.51 -4.59
CA ARG A 80 4.06 -5.39 -3.34
C ARG A 80 2.62 -5.05 -3.68
N ARG A 81 1.70 -5.57 -2.89
CA ARG A 81 0.30 -5.15 -2.84
C ARG A 81 -0.18 -5.05 -1.40
N LEU A 82 -1.34 -4.46 -1.17
CA LEU A 82 -2.00 -4.57 0.14
C LEU A 82 -2.27 -6.04 0.46
N LEU A 83 -2.12 -6.39 1.73
CA LEU A 83 -2.49 -7.72 2.23
C LEU A 83 -3.98 -7.99 1.92
N ARG A 84 -4.29 -9.21 1.50
CA ARG A 84 -5.66 -9.69 1.21
C ARG A 84 -6.03 -10.82 2.17
N PRO A 85 -7.32 -11.07 2.37
CA PRO A 85 -7.77 -12.26 3.07
C PRO A 85 -7.29 -13.54 2.36
N GLY A 86 -6.93 -14.55 3.14
CA GLY A 86 -6.38 -15.82 2.63
C GLY A 86 -4.90 -15.78 2.25
N ASP A 87 -4.23 -14.62 2.31
CA ASP A 87 -2.79 -14.54 2.11
C ASP A 87 -2.03 -15.26 3.24
N ASP A 88 -0.96 -15.95 2.86
CA ASP A 88 -0.03 -16.53 3.83
C ASP A 88 0.67 -15.44 4.66
N VAL A 89 0.46 -15.49 5.97
CA VAL A 89 1.12 -14.60 6.92
C VAL A 89 2.15 -15.39 7.72
N HIS A 90 3.39 -14.90 7.76
CA HIS A 90 4.42 -15.52 8.57
C HIS A 90 3.99 -15.53 10.05
N PRO A 91 4.09 -16.66 10.79
CA PRO A 91 3.49 -16.79 12.13
C PRO A 91 3.90 -15.72 13.14
N GLU A 92 5.15 -15.24 13.04
CA GLU A 92 5.69 -14.20 13.92
C GLU A 92 5.24 -12.76 13.56
N ARG A 93 4.42 -12.58 12.53
CA ARG A 93 3.88 -11.28 12.13
C ARG A 93 2.58 -11.01 12.88
N THR A 94 2.66 -10.30 14.00
CA THR A 94 1.51 -10.01 14.87
C THR A 94 1.06 -8.54 14.85
N GLY A 95 1.82 -7.66 14.18
CA GLY A 95 1.56 -6.21 14.14
C GLY A 95 0.32 -5.82 13.33
N LYS A 96 0.01 -4.51 13.31
CA LYS A 96 -1.17 -3.97 12.62
C LYS A 96 -1.18 -4.25 11.10
N MET A 97 -2.39 -4.41 10.57
CA MET A 97 -2.67 -4.58 9.14
C MET A 97 -3.07 -3.27 8.46
N PHE A 98 -3.76 -2.39 9.19
CA PHE A 98 -4.23 -1.09 8.73
C PHE A 98 -3.69 0.01 9.65
N PRO A 99 -3.46 1.24 9.15
CA PRO A 99 -3.21 2.39 10.00
C PRO A 99 -4.37 2.65 10.96
N ASN A 100 -4.06 3.13 12.16
CA ASN A 100 -5.09 3.62 13.07
C ASN A 100 -5.59 4.98 12.54
N LEU A 101 -6.91 5.15 12.40
CA LEU A 101 -7.51 6.38 11.83
C LEU A 101 -7.12 7.66 12.60
N HIS A 102 -6.85 7.57 13.90
CA HIS A 102 -6.41 8.70 14.72
C HIS A 102 -4.92 9.01 14.57
N GLU A 103 -4.11 8.08 14.06
CA GLU A 103 -2.66 8.26 13.85
C GLU A 103 -2.33 8.77 12.45
N VAL A 104 -3.30 8.80 11.54
CA VAL A 104 -3.15 9.33 10.19
C VAL A 104 -3.80 10.71 10.08
N PRO A 105 -3.24 11.63 9.28
CA PRO A 105 -3.90 12.89 8.97
C PRO A 105 -5.32 12.65 8.42
N GLN A 106 -6.29 13.45 8.87
CA GLN A 106 -7.72 13.26 8.59
C GLN A 106 -8.03 13.10 7.10
N GLN A 107 -7.32 13.82 6.23
CA GLN A 107 -7.45 13.75 4.77
C GLN A 107 -7.20 12.35 4.19
N TYR A 108 -6.46 11.49 4.89
CA TYR A 108 -6.21 10.11 4.47
C TYR A 108 -7.18 9.10 5.10
N GLY A 109 -8.03 9.53 6.03
CA GLY A 109 -8.95 8.65 6.75
C GLY A 109 -9.92 7.92 5.82
N GLU A 110 -10.38 8.57 4.75
CA GLU A 110 -11.23 7.90 3.74
C GLU A 110 -10.48 6.83 2.95
N LEU A 111 -9.20 7.07 2.64
CA LEU A 111 -8.38 6.08 1.93
C LEU A 111 -8.14 4.84 2.80
N VAL A 112 -7.92 5.03 4.11
CA VAL A 112 -7.80 3.92 5.05
C VAL A 112 -9.11 3.14 5.15
N ARG A 113 -10.26 3.82 5.29
CA ARG A 113 -11.58 3.19 5.31
C ARG A 113 -11.86 2.39 4.04
N TRP A 114 -11.61 2.99 2.87
CA TRP A 114 -11.72 2.30 1.58
C TRP A 114 -10.86 1.03 1.51
N ALA A 115 -9.64 1.06 2.05
CA ALA A 115 -8.77 -0.11 2.04
C ALA A 115 -9.26 -1.22 2.99
N MET A 116 -9.86 -0.85 4.13
CA MET A 116 -10.51 -1.79 5.04
C MET A 116 -11.74 -2.45 4.38
N GLU A 117 -12.62 -1.65 3.79
CA GLU A 117 -13.81 -2.14 3.06
C GLU A 117 -13.42 -3.08 1.91
N ARG A 118 -12.36 -2.74 1.16
CA ARG A 118 -11.80 -3.61 0.11
C ARG A 118 -11.34 -4.97 0.66
N TYR A 119 -10.71 -4.98 1.83
CA TYR A 119 -10.25 -6.20 2.47
C TYR A 119 -11.44 -7.07 2.90
N GLU A 120 -12.44 -6.47 3.57
CA GLU A 120 -13.64 -7.17 4.03
C GLU A 120 -14.49 -7.73 2.87
N ALA A 121 -14.63 -6.97 1.78
CA ALA A 121 -15.32 -7.43 0.58
C ALA A 121 -14.63 -8.64 -0.09
N ALA A 122 -13.30 -8.72 -0.01
CA ALA A 122 -12.55 -9.88 -0.51
C ALA A 122 -12.66 -11.10 0.42
N ASP A 123 -12.89 -10.90 1.72
CA ASP A 123 -13.00 -11.98 2.72
C ASP A 123 -14.35 -12.70 2.63
N THR A 124 -15.39 -11.91 2.31
CA THR A 124 -16.77 -12.39 2.18
C THR A 124 -17.09 -12.99 0.81
N ALA A 125 -16.19 -12.85 -0.17
CA ALA A 125 -16.40 -13.41 -1.51
C ALA A 125 -16.33 -14.95 -1.47
N PRO A 126 -17.34 -15.67 -2.00
CA PRO A 126 -17.32 -17.14 -2.01
C PRO A 126 -16.11 -17.65 -2.79
N THR A 127 -15.37 -18.57 -2.17
CA THR A 127 -14.07 -19.14 -2.60
C THR A 127 -14.07 -19.75 -4.02
N GLY A 128 -15.23 -19.87 -4.67
CA GLY A 128 -15.40 -20.44 -6.01
C GLY A 128 -15.24 -19.50 -7.21
N LEU A 129 -15.13 -18.18 -7.02
CA LEU A 129 -15.01 -17.20 -8.13
C LEU A 129 -13.70 -16.38 -8.12
N ALA A 130 -12.79 -16.63 -7.17
CA ALA A 130 -11.48 -15.96 -7.11
C ALA A 130 -10.57 -16.27 -8.33
N GLY A 131 -10.95 -17.25 -9.17
CA GLY A 131 -10.23 -17.67 -10.36
C GLY A 131 -10.38 -16.79 -11.61
N LEU A 132 -11.13 -15.67 -11.56
CA LEU A 132 -11.34 -14.80 -12.73
C LEU A 132 -10.45 -13.56 -12.80
N THR A 133 -9.57 -13.30 -11.83
CA THR A 133 -8.56 -12.23 -11.93
C THR A 133 -7.26 -12.75 -12.54
N GLN A 134 -7.37 -13.62 -13.56
CA GLN A 134 -6.23 -14.14 -14.30
C GLN A 134 -5.87 -13.17 -15.45
N LEU A 135 -4.58 -12.78 -15.50
CA LEU A 135 -3.86 -12.06 -16.56
C LEU A 135 -4.15 -10.56 -16.77
N ARG A 136 -3.16 -9.69 -16.48
CA ARG A 136 -2.27 -9.05 -17.49
C ARG A 136 -1.45 -7.89 -16.91
N GLY A 137 -0.19 -7.80 -17.35
CA GLY A 137 0.52 -6.53 -17.52
C GLY A 137 1.72 -6.31 -16.61
N SER A 138 2.90 -6.75 -17.04
CA SER A 138 4.19 -6.31 -16.48
C SER A 138 4.27 -4.77 -16.54
N GLY A 139 4.41 -4.12 -15.37
CA GLY A 139 4.43 -2.66 -15.19
C GLY A 139 5.65 -1.92 -15.76
N ARG A 140 6.11 -2.30 -16.95
CA ARG A 140 7.17 -1.58 -17.66
C ARG A 140 6.56 -0.45 -18.50
N GLY A 141 6.72 0.79 -18.03
CA GLY A 141 6.55 2.01 -18.83
C GLY A 141 5.43 2.97 -18.41
N LEU A 142 5.15 3.15 -17.12
CA LEU A 142 3.86 3.69 -16.68
C LEU A 142 3.66 5.22 -16.67
N TRP A 143 4.67 6.05 -16.94
CA TRP A 143 4.49 7.51 -16.86
C TRP A 143 4.74 8.21 -18.20
N PRO A 144 3.69 8.54 -18.96
CA PRO A 144 3.80 9.43 -20.11
C PRO A 144 4.15 10.87 -19.70
N GLU A 145 3.78 11.29 -18.48
CA GLU A 145 3.88 12.68 -17.99
C GLU A 145 4.54 12.83 -16.59
N GLY A 146 5.15 11.77 -16.06
CA GLY A 146 5.84 11.76 -14.75
C GLY A 146 4.93 11.62 -13.52
N ALA A 147 5.54 11.42 -12.34
CA ALA A 147 4.89 11.35 -11.02
C ALA A 147 3.96 12.54 -10.75
N ASP A 148 4.31 13.66 -11.37
CA ASP A 148 3.70 14.96 -11.12
C ASP A 148 2.22 15.00 -11.52
N ALA A 149 1.81 14.28 -12.57
CA ALA A 149 0.41 14.18 -12.95
C ALA A 149 -0.42 13.43 -11.89
N PHE A 150 0.12 12.32 -11.35
CA PHE A 150 -0.48 11.57 -10.25
C PHE A 150 -0.59 12.46 -8.99
N VAL A 151 0.49 13.16 -8.65
CA VAL A 151 0.52 14.06 -7.49
C VAL A 151 -0.53 15.16 -7.62
N ARG A 152 -0.67 15.75 -8.82
CA ARG A 152 -1.69 16.78 -9.07
C ARG A 152 -3.08 16.24 -8.85
N GLU A 153 -3.40 15.08 -9.41
CA GLU A 153 -4.74 14.49 -9.28
C GLU A 153 -5.07 14.13 -7.84
N VAL A 154 -4.11 13.53 -7.13
CA VAL A 154 -4.23 13.25 -5.70
C VAL A 154 -4.46 14.54 -4.91
N ARG A 155 -3.71 15.61 -5.19
CA ARG A 155 -3.85 16.90 -4.49
C ARG A 155 -5.11 17.68 -4.85
N LYS A 156 -5.72 17.48 -6.01
CA LYS A 156 -7.00 18.14 -6.38
C LYS A 156 -8.16 17.73 -5.48
N GLY A 157 -8.14 16.50 -4.95
CA GLY A 157 -9.15 16.03 -4.00
C GLY A 157 -8.89 16.45 -2.55
N TRP A 158 -7.91 17.32 -2.30
CA TRP A 158 -7.44 17.70 -0.95
C TRP A 158 -7.76 19.17 -0.58
N GLU A 159 -8.52 19.91 -1.43
CA GLU A 159 -9.04 21.25 -1.14
C GLU A 159 -10.46 21.23 -0.55
#